data_AF-A0A925VD92-F1
#
_entry.id   AF-A0A925VD92-F1
#
_cell.length_a   1.000
_cell.length_b   1.000
_cell.length_c   1.000
_cell.angle_alpha   90.00
_cell.angle_beta   90.00
_cell.angle_gamma   90.00
#
_symmetry.space_group_name_H-M   'P 1'
#
loop_
_entity.id
_entity.type
_entity.pdbx_description
1 polymer ?
#
loop_
_entity_poly.entity_id
_entity_poly.type
_entity_poly.pdbx_seq_one_letter_code
_entity_poly.pdbx_strand_id
1 'polypeptide(L)' 'TRLAGGAPTNSSNGDGERRYYGTELDFGIRGRVDIRNFWLMAGLQGGVLLPGAGLANQAGNPDKAVGAIWLRTEIRY' A
#
# COMPACT_ATOMS: atom_id res chain seq x y z
N THR A 1 -10.86 -19.21 37.60
CA THR A 1 -9.83 -19.93 36.84
C THR A 1 -9.17 -18.93 35.89
N ARG A 2 -7.91 -18.52 36.13
CA ARG A 2 -7.17 -17.68 35.16
C ARG A 2 -6.70 -18.61 34.04
N LEU A 3 -7.09 -18.33 32.80
CA LEU A 3 -6.49 -18.94 31.62
C LEU A 3 -5.03 -18.47 31.56
N ALA A 4 -4.09 -19.42 31.68
CA ALA A 4 -2.67 -19.16 31.57
C ALA A 4 -2.37 -18.52 30.21
N GLY A 5 -1.56 -17.45 30.24
CA GLY A 5 -1.31 -16.55 29.12
C GLY A 5 -0.71 -17.26 27.92
N GLY A 6 -1.44 -17.24 26.81
CA GLY A 6 -0.83 -17.20 25.50
C GLY A 6 -0.30 -15.79 25.26
N ALA A 7 0.92 -15.69 24.73
CA ALA A 7 1.42 -14.41 24.23
C ALA A 7 0.48 -13.95 23.09
N PRO A 8 -0.13 -12.75 23.15
CA PRO A 8 -0.94 -12.26 22.06
C PRO A 8 -0.02 -12.01 20.85
N THR A 9 -0.03 -12.93 19.89
CA THR A 9 0.66 -12.74 18.62
C THR A 9 -0.27 -11.95 17.70
N ASN A 10 -0.03 -10.64 17.57
CA ASN A 10 -0.56 -9.90 16.43
C ASN A 10 -0.02 -10.50 15.12
N SER A 11 -0.69 -10.28 14.00
CA SER A 11 -0.53 -10.97 12.70
C SER A 11 0.82 -10.77 11.98
N SER A 12 1.85 -10.35 12.69
CA SER A 12 3.18 -10.10 12.20
C SER A 12 4.09 -10.16 13.42
N ASN A 13 5.23 -10.84 13.32
CA ASN A 13 6.26 -11.02 14.36
C ASN A 13 6.89 -9.71 14.92
N GLY A 14 6.15 -8.61 15.04
CA GLY A 14 6.59 -7.39 15.72
C GLY A 14 6.45 -7.57 17.24
N ASP A 15 7.56 -7.46 17.94
CA ASP A 15 7.73 -7.38 19.41
C ASP A 15 6.87 -6.33 20.15
N GLY A 16 5.99 -5.61 19.44
CA GLY A 16 5.21 -4.50 19.97
C GLY A 16 5.96 -3.16 19.98
N GLU A 17 7.29 -3.15 19.83
CA GLU A 17 8.12 -1.95 19.72
C GLU A 17 8.21 -1.44 18.28
N ARG A 18 8.13 -2.33 17.28
CA ARG A 18 8.25 -1.97 15.84
C ARG A 18 6.92 -1.98 15.08
N ARG A 19 5.90 -1.28 15.60
CA ARG A 19 4.54 -1.28 15.02
C ARG A 19 4.35 -0.46 13.74
N TYR A 20 5.23 0.52 13.49
CA TYR A 20 5.07 1.42 12.35
C TYR A 20 5.67 0.79 11.08
N TYR A 21 4.83 0.31 10.17
CA TYR A 21 5.26 -0.31 8.91
C TYR A 21 5.65 0.68 7.82
N GLY A 22 5.17 1.92 7.90
CA GLY A 22 5.46 2.96 6.91
C GLY A 22 4.27 3.87 6.63
N THR A 23 4.49 4.82 5.74
CA THR A 23 3.45 5.71 5.20
C THR A 23 3.45 5.56 3.69
N GLU A 24 2.27 5.51 3.08
CA GLU A 24 2.09 5.47 1.64
C GLU A 24 1.41 6.76 1.15
N LEU A 25 1.91 7.30 0.04
CA LEU A 25 1.27 8.38 -0.69
C LEU A 25 0.81 7.87 -2.05
N ASP A 26 -0.50 7.73 -2.20
CA ASP A 26 -1.15 7.41 -3.46
C ASP A 26 -1.53 8.67 -4.24
N PHE A 27 -1.36 8.63 -5.56
CA PHE A 27 -1.82 9.67 -6.46
C PHE A 27 -2.38 9.08 -7.75
N GLY A 28 -3.31 9.80 -8.38
CA GLY A 28 -3.86 9.38 -9.66
C GLY A 28 -4.65 10.46 -10.35
N ILE A 29 -4.64 10.41 -11.68
CA ILE A 29 -5.45 11.25 -12.55
C ILE A 29 -6.17 10.38 -13.57
N ARG A 30 -7.40 10.77 -13.92
CA ARG A 30 -8.20 10.02 -14.89
C ARG A 30 -9.03 10.94 -15.78
N GLY A 31 -8.99 10.68 -17.07
CA GLY A 31 -9.86 11.26 -18.08
C GLY A 31 -10.90 10.26 -18.55
N ARG A 32 -12.09 10.77 -18.87
CA ARG A 32 -13.20 10.00 -19.46
C ARG A 32 -13.72 10.76 -20.68
N VAL A 33 -14.03 10.01 -21.74
CA VAL A 33 -14.71 10.51 -22.93
C VAL A 33 -15.90 9.59 -23.24
N ASP A 34 -17.06 10.21 -23.48
CA ASP A 34 -18.30 9.54 -23.85
C ASP A 34 -18.69 9.93 -25.28
N ILE A 35 -18.85 8.94 -26.17
CA ILE A 35 -19.29 9.16 -27.55
C ILE A 35 -20.41 8.15 -27.87
N ARG A 36 -21.66 8.61 -27.89
CA ARG A 36 -22.87 7.78 -28.10
C ARG A 36 -22.94 6.66 -27.05
N ASN A 37 -22.78 5.39 -27.47
CA ASN A 37 -22.76 4.20 -26.62
C ASN A 37 -21.34 3.73 -26.29
N PHE A 38 -20.31 4.46 -26.75
CA PHE A 38 -18.92 4.14 -26.50
C PHE A 38 -18.38 4.97 -25.35
N TRP A 39 -17.79 4.27 -24.39
CA TRP A 39 -17.19 4.85 -23.19
C TRP A 39 -15.70 4.50 -23.17
N LEU A 40 -14.86 5.53 -23.10
CA LEU A 40 -13.41 5.38 -22.99
C LEU A 40 -12.92 6.11 -21.74
N MET A 41 -12.14 5.40 -20.95
CA MET A 41 -11.53 5.94 -19.76
C MET A 41 -10.04 5.59 -19.74
N ALA A 42 -9.20 6.59 -19.47
CA ALA A 42 -7.76 6.43 -19.35
C ALA A 42 -7.27 7.18 -18.12
N GLY A 43 -6.37 6.57 -17.35
CA GLY A 43 -5.80 7.20 -16.18
C GLY A 43 -4.42 6.69 -15.83
N LEU A 44 -3.67 7.53 -15.15
CA LEU A 44 -2.38 7.22 -14.56
C LEU A 44 -2.56 7.17 -13.05
N GLN A 45 -2.10 6.10 -12.41
CA GLN A 45 -2.07 5.94 -10.96
C GLN A 45 -0.66 5.62 -10.52
N GLY A 46 -0.26 6.07 -9.35
CA GLY A 46 0.97 5.65 -8.72
C GLY A 46 0.92 5.81 -7.22
N GLY A 47 1.94 5.26 -6.57
CA GLY A 47 2.11 5.32 -5.12
C GLY A 47 3.58 5.33 -4.75
N VAL A 48 3.89 5.91 -3.59
CA VAL A 48 5.22 5.85 -2.96
C VAL A 48 5.05 5.38 -1.51
N LEU A 49 5.69 4.26 -1.17
CA LEU A 49 5.82 3.75 0.17
C LEU A 49 7.13 4.27 0.79
N LEU A 50 7.02 4.88 1.98
CA LEU A 50 8.11 5.22 2.87
C LEU A 50 8.15 4.17 4.00
N PRO A 51 9.05 3.18 3.95
CA PRO A 51 9.09 2.09 4.93
C PRO A 51 9.38 2.59 6.35
N GLY A 52 8.65 2.04 7.31
CA GLY A 52 8.82 2.30 8.73
C GLY A 52 9.67 1.23 9.44
N ALA A 53 9.85 1.40 10.75
CA ALA A 53 10.64 0.48 11.58
C ALA A 53 10.14 -0.99 11.57
N GLY A 54 8.86 -1.22 11.25
CA GLY A 54 8.27 -2.55 11.09
C GLY A 54 8.74 -3.29 9.84
N LEU A 55 9.36 -2.59 8.89
CA LEU A 55 9.98 -3.15 7.69
C LEU A 55 11.52 -3.01 7.72
N ALA A 56 12.10 -2.68 8.86
CA ALA A 56 13.54 -2.53 8.99
C ALA A 56 14.27 -3.89 8.88
N ASN A 57 15.48 -3.87 8.32
CA ASN A 57 16.33 -5.06 8.22
C ASN A 57 16.87 -5.50 9.60
N GLN A 58 17.67 -6.58 9.62
CA GLN A 58 18.25 -7.12 10.86
C GLN A 58 19.14 -6.11 11.62
N ALA A 59 19.68 -5.10 10.93
CA ALA A 59 20.46 -4.02 11.54
C ALA A 59 19.58 -2.85 12.04
N GLY A 60 18.26 -2.93 11.92
CA GLY A 60 17.32 -1.88 12.34
C GLY A 60 17.19 -0.72 11.35
N ASN A 61 17.79 -0.82 10.16
CA ASN A 61 17.70 0.21 9.14
C ASN A 61 16.43 0.01 8.28
N PRO A 62 15.57 1.02 8.13
CA PRO A 62 14.45 0.96 7.19
C PRO A 62 14.96 0.93 5.75
N ASP A 63 14.23 0.22 4.88
CA ASP A 63 14.51 0.23 3.44
C ASP A 63 14.24 1.61 2.82
N LYS A 64 14.78 1.81 1.61
CA LYS A 64 14.55 3.03 0.83
C LYS A 64 13.09 3.13 0.39
N ALA A 65 12.66 4.35 0.05
CA ALA A 65 11.35 4.58 -0.55
C ALA A 65 11.18 3.72 -1.81
N VAL A 66 10.02 3.07 -1.93
CA VAL A 66 9.64 2.24 -3.09
C VAL A 66 8.41 2.85 -3.72
N GLY A 67 8.39 2.95 -5.05
CA GLY A 67 7.25 3.50 -5.77
C GLY A 67 6.83 2.63 -6.95
N ALA A 68 5.57 2.77 -7.35
CA ALA A 68 5.03 2.08 -8.51
C ALA A 68 4.05 2.99 -9.26
N ILE A 69 3.96 2.78 -10.58
CA ILE A 69 3.10 3.56 -11.49
C ILE A 69 2.42 2.60 -12.45
N TRP A 70 1.13 2.82 -12.70
CA TRP A 70 0.29 2.00 -13.56
C TRP A 70 -0.55 2.86 -14.49
N LEU A 71 -0.61 2.48 -15.76
CA LEU A 71 -1.62 2.98 -16.69
C LEU A 71 -2.86 2.10 -16.59
N ARG A 72 -4.03 2.72 -16.45
CA ARG A 72 -5.32 2.02 -16.49
C ARG A 72 -6.16 2.56 -17.63
N THR A 73 -6.59 1.66 -18.51
CA THR A 73 -7.56 1.94 -19.56
C THR A 73 -8.79 1.07 -19.36
N GLU A 74 -9.96 1.60 -19.69
CA GLU A 74 -11.21 0.86 -19.63
C GLU A 74 -12.10 1.31 -20.79
N ILE A 75 -12.75 0.34 -21.44
CA ILE A 75 -13.61 0.52 -22.61
C ILE A 75 -14.92 -0.20 -22.34
N ARG A 76 -16.05 0.46 -22.62
CA ARG A 76 -17.40 -0.15 -22.59
C ARG A 76 -18.15 0.24 -23.86
N TYR A 77 -18.95 -0.68 -24.40
CA TYR A 77 -19.75 -0.52 -25.61
C TYR A 77 -21.00 -1.39 -25.58
#